data_AF-A0A3N4PHK7-F1
#
_entry.id   AF-A0A3N4PHK7-F1
#
_cell.length_a   1.000
_cell.length_b   1.000
_cell.length_c   1.000
_cell.angle_alpha   90.00
_cell.angle_beta   90.00
_cell.angle_gamma   90.00
#
_symmetry.space_group_name_H-M   'P 1'
#
loop_
_entity.id
_entity.type
_entity.pdbx_description
1 polymer ?
#
loop_
_entity_poly.entity_id
_entity_poly.type
_entity_poly.pdbx_seq_one_letter_code
_entity_poly.pdbx_strand_id
1 'polypeptide(L)'
;MEPLKYKVIKTIAQYHRYAGLLEKLVMLNKKSTAERDVMELLQVLIEKYDRDHNTFTEADPIESLRFLMKDHKMKSVDLATALGVSTSLVSDILHRRRGLSKENIRKLAEQFSVSQELFNRPYALAAPAKDSAR
;
A
#
# COMPACT_ATOMS: atom_id res chain seq x y z
N MET A 1 29.64 -7.38 -26.84
CA MET A 1 28.35 -6.80 -26.43
C MET A 1 28.64 -5.62 -25.53
N GLU A 2 28.01 -4.47 -25.80
CA GLU A 2 28.07 -3.34 -24.86
C GLU A 2 27.29 -3.67 -23.59
N PRO A 3 27.76 -3.25 -22.40
CA PRO A 3 27.07 -3.52 -21.16
C PRO A 3 25.74 -2.76 -21.11
N LEU A 4 24.68 -3.45 -20.67
CA LEU A 4 23.37 -2.83 -20.44
C LEU A 4 23.51 -1.67 -19.45
N LYS A 5 22.99 -0.49 -19.85
CA LYS A 5 22.98 0.74 -19.04
C LYS A 5 22.22 0.57 -17.72
N TYR A 6 21.07 -0.10 -17.77
CA TYR A 6 20.26 -0.43 -16.60
C TYR A 6 20.13 -1.94 -16.47
N LYS A 7 20.14 -2.43 -15.23
CA LYS A 7 20.06 -3.85 -14.89
C LYS A 7 18.99 -4.06 -13.83
N VAL A 8 18.55 -5.30 -13.65
CA VAL A 8 17.68 -5.68 -12.53
C VAL A 8 18.26 -5.15 -11.22
N ILE A 9 17.40 -4.57 -10.39
CA ILE A 9 17.78 -4.00 -9.10
C ILE A 9 18.06 -5.14 -8.13
N LYS A 10 19.25 -5.15 -7.53
CA LYS A 10 19.67 -6.18 -6.57
C LYS A 10 20.00 -5.63 -5.18
N THR A 11 20.05 -4.31 -5.04
CA THR A 11 20.45 -3.64 -3.81
C THR A 11 19.63 -2.39 -3.58
N ILE A 12 19.41 -2.03 -2.32
CA ILE A 12 18.69 -0.82 -1.95
C ILE A 12 19.39 0.46 -2.46
N ALA A 13 20.72 0.45 -2.53
CA ALA A 13 21.48 1.56 -3.11
C ALA A 13 21.20 1.73 -4.61
N GLN A 14 21.02 0.65 -5.35
CA GLN A 14 20.63 0.71 -6.77
C GLN A 14 19.19 1.18 -6.92
N TYR A 15 18.28 0.73 -6.05
CA TYR A 15 16.89 1.21 -5.98
C TYR A 15 16.82 2.72 -5.85
N HIS A 16 17.47 3.30 -4.84
CA HIS A 16 17.44 4.75 -4.61
C HIS A 16 18.05 5.55 -5.77
N ARG A 17 19.12 5.05 -6.40
CA ARG A 17 19.67 5.69 -7.59
C ARG A 17 18.66 5.70 -8.75
N TYR A 18 17.96 4.59 -8.97
CA TYR A 18 17.01 4.47 -10.06
C TYR A 18 15.75 5.31 -9.81
N ALA A 19 15.25 5.30 -8.57
CA ALA A 19 14.14 6.14 -8.13
C ALA A 19 14.45 7.64 -8.31
N GLY A 20 15.65 8.09 -7.89
CA GLY A 20 16.06 9.48 -8.07
C GLY A 20 16.28 9.87 -9.54
N LEU A 21 16.65 8.93 -10.40
CA LEU A 21 16.71 9.18 -11.86
C LEU A 21 15.31 9.28 -12.46
N LEU A 22 14.39 8.40 -12.05
CA LEU A 22 12.99 8.43 -12.48
C LEU A 22 12.34 9.76 -12.08
N GLU A 23 12.52 10.20 -10.83
CA GLU A 23 12.01 11.49 -10.34
C GLU A 23 12.50 12.66 -11.21
N LYS A 24 13.81 12.72 -11.50
CA LYS A 24 14.38 13.75 -12.38
C LYS A 24 13.77 13.73 -13.78
N LEU A 25 13.58 12.54 -14.36
CA LEU A 25 12.97 12.40 -15.68
C LEU A 25 11.51 12.89 -15.66
N VAL A 26 10.73 12.51 -14.66
CA VAL A 26 9.33 12.95 -14.51
C VAL A 26 9.22 14.48 -14.51
N MET A 27 10.13 15.17 -13.82
CA MET A 27 10.17 16.64 -13.72
C MET A 27 10.57 17.38 -15.01
N LEU A 28 11.03 16.69 -16.05
CA LEU A 28 11.39 17.35 -17.32
C LEU A 28 10.14 17.83 -18.08
N ASN A 29 10.10 19.12 -18.43
CA ASN A 29 9.02 19.73 -19.21
C ASN A 29 8.88 19.14 -20.63
N LYS A 30 9.99 18.74 -21.25
CA LYS A 30 10.02 18.05 -22.55
C LYS A 30 10.93 16.84 -22.42
N LYS A 31 10.46 15.72 -22.97
CA LYS A 31 11.15 14.42 -22.95
C LYS A 31 11.29 13.93 -24.38
N SER A 32 12.48 13.49 -24.75
CA SER A 32 12.73 12.70 -25.95
C SER A 32 12.09 11.31 -25.84
N THR A 33 11.96 10.60 -26.95
CA THR A 33 11.48 9.20 -26.96
C THR A 33 12.36 8.30 -26.10
N ALA A 34 13.69 8.42 -26.22
CA ALA A 34 14.63 7.64 -25.42
C ALA A 34 14.50 7.89 -23.90
N GLU A 35 14.21 9.13 -23.48
CA GLU A 35 13.96 9.44 -22.08
C GLU A 35 12.65 8.83 -21.56
N ARG A 36 11.61 8.76 -22.41
CA ARG A 36 10.37 8.05 -22.07
C ARG A 36 10.61 6.55 -21.93
N ASP A 37 11.33 5.94 -22.86
CA ASP A 37 11.65 4.51 -22.80
C ASP A 37 12.46 4.17 -21.53
N VAL A 38 13.41 5.03 -21.16
CA VAL A 38 14.17 4.89 -19.91
C VAL A 38 13.26 5.05 -18.69
N MET A 39 12.35 6.02 -18.72
CA MET A 39 11.39 6.25 -17.62
C MET A 39 10.51 5.01 -17.39
N GLU A 40 9.94 4.46 -18.46
CA GLU A 40 9.13 3.23 -18.43
C GLU A 40 9.94 2.03 -17.92
N LEU A 41 11.17 1.85 -18.42
CA LEU A 41 12.04 0.78 -17.95
C LEU A 41 12.38 0.91 -16.44
N LEU A 42 12.74 2.12 -16.00
CA LEU A 42 13.04 2.36 -14.59
C LEU A 42 11.84 2.07 -13.69
N GLN A 43 10.64 2.47 -14.13
CA GLN A 43 9.40 2.17 -13.41
C GLN A 43 9.20 0.65 -13.24
N VAL A 44 9.32 -0.14 -14.32
CA VAL A 44 9.20 -1.60 -14.25
C VAL A 44 10.24 -2.23 -13.32
N LEU A 45 11.49 -1.75 -13.34
CA LEU A 45 12.57 -2.26 -12.50
C LEU A 45 12.34 -1.96 -11.02
N ILE A 46 11.86 -0.76 -10.70
CA ILE A 46 11.51 -0.30 -9.35
C ILE A 46 10.32 -1.11 -8.83
N GLU A 47 9.24 -1.20 -9.59
CA GLU A 47 8.04 -1.97 -9.22
C GLU A 47 8.37 -3.45 -8.96
N LYS A 48 9.27 -4.05 -9.75
CA LYS A 48 9.75 -5.40 -9.48
C LYS A 48 10.50 -5.48 -8.15
N TYR A 49 11.43 -4.56 -7.91
CA TYR A 49 12.21 -4.56 -6.67
C TYR A 49 11.32 -4.39 -5.45
N ASP A 50 10.39 -3.44 -5.49
CA ASP A 50 9.44 -3.17 -4.41
C ASP A 50 8.56 -4.37 -4.11
N ARG A 51 8.07 -5.06 -5.14
CA ARG A 51 7.30 -6.30 -4.99
C ARG A 51 8.12 -7.41 -4.32
N ASP A 52 9.37 -7.58 -4.75
CA ASP A 52 10.25 -8.63 -4.24
C ASP A 52 10.78 -8.33 -2.82
N HIS A 53 10.94 -7.04 -2.48
CA HIS A 53 11.52 -6.57 -1.20
C HIS A 53 10.48 -5.93 -0.31
N ASN A 54 9.22 -6.31 -0.51
CA ASN A 54 8.12 -5.70 0.19
C ASN A 54 8.17 -6.02 1.68
N THR A 55 8.79 -5.15 2.48
CA THR A 55 8.81 -5.26 3.95
C THR A 55 7.47 -4.96 4.59
N PHE A 56 6.43 -4.64 3.79
CA PHE A 56 5.06 -4.63 4.30
C PHE A 56 4.71 -5.95 4.98
N THR A 57 5.38 -7.06 4.69
CA THR A 57 5.15 -8.41 5.26
C THR A 57 4.96 -8.47 6.79
N GLU A 58 5.43 -7.50 7.56
CA GLU A 58 5.21 -7.43 9.03
C GLU A 58 4.15 -6.41 9.49
N ALA A 59 3.67 -5.53 8.60
CA ALA A 59 2.74 -4.48 8.98
C ALA A 59 1.36 -5.08 9.30
N ASP A 60 0.91 -4.83 10.52
CA ASP A 60 -0.43 -5.22 10.96
C ASP A 60 -1.50 -4.51 10.10
N PRO A 61 -2.46 -5.25 9.52
CA PRO A 61 -3.50 -4.68 8.66
C PRO A 61 -4.31 -3.55 9.29
N ILE A 62 -4.58 -3.62 10.58
CA ILE A 62 -5.41 -2.64 11.29
C ILE A 62 -4.59 -1.39 11.66
N GLU A 63 -3.32 -1.55 12.02
CA GLU A 63 -2.42 -0.39 12.19
C GLU A 63 -2.19 0.33 10.86
N SER A 64 -2.03 -0.43 9.77
CA SER A 64 -1.89 0.12 8.42
C SER A 64 -3.14 0.91 8.02
N LEU A 65 -4.33 0.37 8.30
CA LEU A 65 -5.59 1.08 8.10
C LEU A 65 -5.67 2.38 8.91
N ARG A 66 -5.29 2.35 10.20
CA ARG A 66 -5.25 3.56 11.05
C ARG A 66 -4.32 4.62 10.50
N PHE A 67 -3.13 4.22 10.06
CA PHE A 67 -2.16 5.13 9.47
C PHE A 67 -2.73 5.80 8.23
N LEU A 68 -3.28 5.02 7.29
CA LEU A 68 -3.88 5.54 6.07
C LEU A 68 -5.08 6.45 6.35
N MET A 69 -5.95 6.09 7.30
CA MET A 69 -7.03 6.97 7.74
C MET A 69 -6.50 8.31 8.26
N LYS A 70 -5.44 8.29 9.08
CA LYS A 70 -4.84 9.51 9.65
C LYS A 70 -4.22 10.39 8.55
N ASP A 71 -3.45 9.79 7.64
CA ASP A 71 -2.78 10.49 6.53
C ASP A 71 -3.80 11.19 5.62
N HIS A 72 -4.89 10.50 5.31
CA HIS A 72 -6.00 11.04 4.51
C HIS A 72 -7.01 11.90 5.30
N LYS A 73 -6.75 12.18 6.59
CA LYS A 73 -7.67 12.91 7.51
C LYS A 73 -9.09 12.33 7.54
N MET A 74 -9.21 11.02 7.38
CA MET A 74 -10.47 10.31 7.23
C MET A 74 -10.97 9.80 8.59
N LYS A 75 -12.26 10.01 8.87
CA LYS A 75 -12.92 9.49 10.09
C LYS A 75 -13.56 8.14 9.82
N SER A 76 -13.95 7.44 10.89
CA SER A 76 -14.65 6.14 10.77
C SER A 76 -15.97 6.22 10.00
N VAL A 77 -16.65 7.38 10.03
CA VAL A 77 -17.88 7.62 9.27
C VAL A 77 -17.58 7.66 7.77
N ASP A 78 -16.54 8.38 7.37
CA ASP A 78 -16.12 8.48 5.98
C ASP A 78 -15.69 7.11 5.44
N LEU A 79 -14.94 6.34 6.25
CA LEU A 79 -14.56 4.98 5.90
C LEU A 79 -15.77 4.05 5.76
N ALA A 80 -16.77 4.18 6.63
CA ALA A 80 -18.00 3.39 6.55
C ALA A 80 -18.75 3.68 5.24
N THR A 81 -18.85 4.95 4.87
CA THR A 81 -19.41 5.37 3.58
C THR A 81 -18.62 4.80 2.40
N ALA A 82 -17.29 4.91 2.41
CA ALA A 82 -16.43 4.41 1.33
C ALA A 82 -16.54 2.89 1.15
N LEU A 83 -16.68 2.14 2.25
CA LEU A 83 -16.83 0.69 2.23
C LEU A 83 -18.27 0.22 1.98
N GLY A 84 -19.27 1.11 2.09
CA GLY A 84 -20.69 0.77 2.02
C GLY A 84 -21.13 -0.12 3.18
N VAL A 85 -20.58 0.09 4.38
CA VAL A 85 -20.91 -0.69 5.59
C VAL A 85 -21.32 0.23 6.74
N SER A 86 -21.78 -0.35 7.85
CA SER A 86 -22.13 0.44 9.04
C SER A 86 -20.89 0.99 9.75
N THR A 87 -21.04 2.14 10.41
CA THR A 87 -20.02 2.73 11.29
C THR A 87 -19.69 1.82 12.47
N SER A 88 -20.66 1.01 12.94
CA SER A 88 -20.43 -0.03 13.95
C SER A 88 -19.47 -1.11 13.45
N LEU A 89 -19.62 -1.59 12.21
CA LEU A 89 -18.72 -2.59 11.65
C LEU A 89 -17.30 -2.03 11.48
N VAL A 90 -17.16 -0.79 11.03
CA VAL A 90 -15.84 -0.12 10.96
C VAL A 90 -15.22 -0.03 12.34
N SER A 91 -15.99 0.36 13.36
CA SER A 91 -15.50 0.37 14.75
C SER A 91 -15.04 -1.03 15.19
N ASP A 92 -15.81 -2.07 14.93
CA ASP A 92 -15.43 -3.44 15.29
C ASP A 92 -14.15 -3.91 14.60
N ILE A 93 -13.95 -3.56 13.32
CA ILE A 93 -12.73 -3.85 12.57
C ILE A 93 -11.54 -3.11 13.20
N LEU A 94 -11.67 -1.81 13.45
CA LEU A 94 -10.60 -0.99 14.03
C LEU A 94 -10.20 -1.45 15.43
N HIS A 95 -11.14 -1.97 16.21
CA HIS A 95 -10.88 -2.54 17.53
C HIS A 95 -10.57 -4.05 17.49
N ARG A 96 -10.37 -4.63 16.29
CA ARG A 96 -10.06 -6.05 16.08
C ARG A 96 -11.13 -7.01 16.62
N ARG A 97 -12.34 -6.55 16.91
CA ARG A 97 -13.47 -7.41 17.30
C ARG A 97 -14.02 -8.20 16.11
N ARG A 98 -13.78 -7.71 14.89
CA ARG A 98 -14.18 -8.38 13.64
C ARG A 98 -13.07 -8.36 12.61
N GLY A 99 -12.94 -9.46 11.89
CA GLY A 99 -12.01 -9.60 10.76
C GLY A 99 -12.42 -8.78 9.55
N LEU A 100 -11.45 -8.40 8.72
CA LEU A 100 -11.67 -7.82 7.40
C LEU A 100 -12.21 -8.90 6.46
N SER A 101 -13.34 -8.63 5.81
CA SER A 101 -13.87 -9.49 4.75
C SER A 101 -13.07 -9.29 3.45
N LYS A 102 -13.10 -10.28 2.55
CA LYS A 102 -12.49 -10.16 1.21
C LYS A 102 -13.01 -8.95 0.44
N GLU A 103 -14.28 -8.61 0.61
CA GLU A 103 -14.87 -7.44 -0.03
C GLU A 103 -14.29 -6.14 0.53
N ASN A 104 -14.21 -6.01 1.86
CA ASN A 104 -13.62 -4.84 2.50
C ASN A 104 -12.15 -4.67 2.14
N ILE A 105 -11.39 -5.77 2.04
CA ILE A 105 -9.98 -5.75 1.61
C ILE A 105 -9.84 -5.12 0.21
N ARG A 106 -10.70 -5.49 -0.74
CA ARG A 106 -10.66 -4.93 -2.10
C ARG A 106 -10.99 -3.44 -2.10
N LYS A 107 -12.08 -3.06 -1.44
CA LYS A 107 -12.50 -1.65 -1.35
C LYS A 107 -11.44 -0.79 -0.66
N LEU A 108 -10.80 -1.28 0.40
CA LEU A 108 -9.69 -0.60 1.07
C LEU A 108 -8.48 -0.42 0.16
N ALA A 109 -8.09 -1.49 -0.55
CA ALA A 109 -6.97 -1.44 -1.48
C ALA A 109 -7.19 -0.42 -2.60
N GLU A 110 -8.41 -0.36 -3.14
CA GLU A 110 -8.82 0.64 -4.14
C GLU A 110 -8.84 2.06 -3.56
N GLN A 111 -9.49 2.25 -2.40
CA GLN A 111 -9.61 3.55 -1.72
C GLN A 111 -8.26 4.21 -1.44
N PHE A 112 -7.26 3.43 -1.05
CA PHE A 112 -5.92 3.93 -0.72
C PHE A 112 -4.89 3.71 -1.82
N SER A 113 -5.27 3.13 -2.97
CA SER A 113 -4.35 2.80 -4.07
C SER A 113 -3.14 1.98 -3.61
N VAL A 114 -3.38 0.96 -2.78
CA VAL A 114 -2.37 0.03 -2.23
C VAL A 114 -2.66 -1.42 -2.63
N SER A 115 -1.68 -2.31 -2.46
CA SER A 115 -1.88 -3.75 -2.66
C SER A 115 -2.89 -4.31 -1.65
N GLN A 116 -3.79 -5.19 -2.10
CA GLN A 116 -4.69 -5.96 -1.22
C GLN A 116 -3.92 -6.77 -0.17
N GLU A 117 -2.69 -7.15 -0.47
CA GLU A 117 -1.82 -7.88 0.45
C GLU A 117 -1.59 -7.12 1.76
N LEU A 118 -1.62 -5.77 1.74
CA LEU A 118 -1.51 -4.96 2.96
C LEU A 118 -2.62 -5.29 3.97
N PHE A 119 -3.81 -5.62 3.50
CA PHE A 119 -4.98 -5.91 4.32
C PHE A 119 -5.33 -7.41 4.41
N ASN A 120 -4.72 -8.26 3.58
CA ASN A 120 -4.99 -9.69 3.48
C ASN A 120 -3.95 -10.54 4.22
N ARG A 121 -3.56 -10.11 5.42
CA ARG A 121 -2.62 -10.85 6.29
C ARG A 121 -3.29 -11.34 7.56
N PRO A 122 -2.80 -12.42 8.18
CA PRO A 122 -3.25 -12.82 9.50
C PRO A 122 -2.96 -11.73 10.54
N TYR A 123 -3.92 -11.48 11.43
CA TYR A 123 -3.74 -10.63 12.61
C TYR A 123 -4.64 -11.13 13.75
N ALA A 124 -4.22 -10.86 14.99
CA ALA A 124 -4.99 -11.26 16.15
C ALA A 124 -6.27 -10.43 16.27
N LEU A 125 -7.39 -11.12 16.46
CA LEU A 125 -8.64 -10.48 16.88
C LEU A 125 -8.61 -10.24 18.38
N ALA A 126 -9.20 -9.13 18.82
CA ALA A 126 -9.46 -8.89 20.22
C ALA A 126 -10.39 -10.00 20.74
N ALA A 127 -10.06 -10.58 21.90
CA ALA A 127 -10.97 -11.48 22.59
C ALA A 127 -12.33 -10.76 22.75
N PRO A 128 -13.46 -11.49 22.66
CA PRO A 128 -14.76 -10.89 22.93
C PRO A 128 -14.69 -10.20 24.29
N ALA A 129 -15.05 -8.91 24.32
CA ALA A 129 -15.21 -8.20 25.57
C ALA A 129 -16.19 -9.02 26.41
N LYS A 130 -15.79 -9.44 27.63
CA LYS A 130 -16.72 -10.09 28.55
C LYS A 130 -17.93 -9.16 28.67
N ASP A 131 -19.09 -9.64 28.25
CA ASP A 131 -20.35 -8.92 28.40
C ASP A 131 -20.43 -8.41 29.84
N SER A 132 -20.35 -7.09 29.99
CA SER A 132 -20.69 -6.44 31.24
C SER A 132 -22.20 -6.56 31.38
N ALA A 133 -22.63 -7.69 31.92
CA ALA A 133 -23.99 -7.93 32.37
C ALA A 133 -24.43 -6.76 33.26
N ARG A 134 -25.48 -6.06 32.82
CA ARG A 134 -26.40 -5.30 33.67
C ARG A 134 -27.79 -5.38 33.08
#